data_AF-A0A4Q5J2N7-F1
#
_entry.id   AF-A0A4Q5J2N7-F1
#
_cell.length_a   1.000
_cell.length_b   1.000
_cell.length_c   1.000
_cell.angle_alpha   90.00
_cell.angle_beta   90.00
_cell.angle_gamma   90.00
#
_symmetry.space_group_name_H-M   'P 1'
#
loop_
_entity.id
_entity.type
_entity.pdbx_description
1 polymer ?
#
loop_
_entity_poly.entity_id
_entity_poly.type
_entity_poly.pdbx_seq_one_letter_code
_entity_poly.pdbx_strand_id
1 'polypeptide(L)'
;MSTAQPTPAPSPSGTPTEPHTDRFLKTPGNSFVLPEHRLVYMSTTKVACTSLKWMVADLAGEDLDVFRNGSSGVQSRLMTIHRGRGRFKHATGLNKLTAAQVEEIAAENGWFVFGLLRDPWSRLWSAWQSKFLVRHHRYRTNFADQPFFPRVPSKASDVVEDFRRFVELHPWTTDPILKNDNHFHTQMRWLKPDEIPYSRVYDLRDFRTFTDDLHLHLRGLGKDQELYLPRANETPLPMTREVMAGGVKEAIEELYAEDFAAYGHRWDFERLKFAPDGWNDDAIAHAAYHTVANDWIDQVNTTGKQWRDERDAVRRKHRQARKRLRRLEARAERLKADNQRLGGGTGSLAGRVVGAARHPRAAAGKVARRLRG
;
A
#
# COMPACT_ATOMS: atom_id res chain seq x y z
N MET A 1 -34.82 -42.32 9.25
CA MET A 1 -33.50 -41.90 9.73
C MET A 1 -33.02 -40.79 8.82
N SER A 2 -32.94 -39.57 9.36
CA SER A 2 -32.81 -38.31 8.63
C SER A 2 -31.35 -37.98 8.36
N THR A 3 -31.02 -37.74 7.09
CA THR A 3 -29.70 -37.25 6.64
C THR A 3 -29.70 -35.73 6.63
N ALA A 4 -29.05 -35.10 7.60
CA ALA A 4 -28.83 -33.66 7.60
C ALA A 4 -27.54 -33.31 6.84
N GLN A 5 -27.67 -32.45 5.81
CA GLN A 5 -26.53 -31.85 5.12
C GLN A 5 -25.87 -30.76 5.98
N PRO A 6 -24.54 -30.57 5.90
CA PRO A 6 -23.85 -29.53 6.64
C PRO A 6 -24.05 -28.15 6.00
N THR A 7 -24.43 -27.18 6.82
CA THR A 7 -24.60 -25.77 6.46
C THR A 7 -23.25 -25.11 6.14
N PRO A 8 -23.12 -24.30 5.09
CA PRO A 8 -21.88 -23.57 4.81
C PRO A 8 -21.67 -22.42 5.81
N ALA A 9 -20.41 -22.21 6.22
CA ALA A 9 -20.02 -21.14 7.12
C ALA A 9 -20.22 -19.74 6.47
N PRO A 10 -20.65 -18.72 7.25
CA PRO A 10 -20.85 -17.38 6.73
C PRO A 10 -19.53 -16.69 6.37
N SER A 11 -19.53 -15.97 5.24
CA SER A 11 -18.41 -15.12 4.82
C SER A 11 -18.32 -13.85 5.67
N PRO A 12 -17.13 -13.42 6.14
CA PRO A 12 -17.00 -12.23 6.97
C PRO A 12 -16.88 -10.97 6.09
N SER A 13 -18.01 -10.32 5.81
CA SER A 13 -18.04 -8.92 5.39
C SER A 13 -18.31 -8.04 6.63
N GLY A 14 -17.26 -7.60 7.32
CA GLY A 14 -17.36 -6.72 8.48
C GLY A 14 -16.81 -5.31 8.19
N THR A 15 -17.66 -4.30 8.36
CA THR A 15 -17.32 -2.88 8.56
C THR A 15 -16.59 -2.67 9.90
N PRO A 16 -15.88 -1.53 10.12
CA PRO A 16 -14.97 -1.36 11.25
C PRO A 16 -15.69 -1.41 12.59
N THR A 17 -15.24 -2.31 13.47
CA THR A 17 -15.73 -2.53 14.83
C THR A 17 -15.23 -1.48 15.81
N GLU A 18 -16.04 -1.26 16.84
CA GLU A 18 -15.81 -0.44 18.05
C GLU A 18 -14.40 -0.60 18.65
N PRO A 19 -13.91 0.37 19.44
CA PRO A 19 -12.66 0.21 20.19
C PRO A 19 -12.68 -1.14 20.93
N HIS A 20 -11.67 -1.95 20.66
CA HIS A 20 -11.49 -3.25 21.31
C HIS A 20 -11.05 -3.01 22.77
N THR A 21 -11.14 -4.04 23.60
CA THR A 21 -11.01 -4.05 25.07
C THR A 21 -9.86 -3.21 25.65
N ASP A 22 -9.84 -3.00 26.97
CA ASP A 22 -8.81 -2.21 27.70
C ASP A 22 -7.35 -2.58 27.32
N ARG A 23 -7.12 -3.79 26.78
CA ARG A 23 -5.82 -4.24 26.28
C ARG A 23 -5.38 -3.52 25.00
N PHE A 24 -6.29 -3.20 24.07
CA PHE A 24 -5.97 -2.52 22.80
C PHE A 24 -6.84 -1.27 22.61
N LEU A 25 -6.43 -0.13 23.20
CA LEU A 25 -7.10 1.16 23.04
C LEU A 25 -7.32 1.55 21.56
N LYS A 26 -6.42 1.12 20.66
CA LYS A 26 -6.61 1.19 19.21
C LYS A 26 -5.77 0.14 18.50
N THR A 27 -6.41 -0.74 17.73
CA THR A 27 -5.70 -1.84 17.06
C THR A 27 -4.75 -1.33 15.97
N PRO A 28 -3.45 -1.72 16.00
CA PRO A 28 -2.49 -1.18 15.05
C PRO A 28 -2.68 -1.74 13.65
N GLY A 29 -2.78 -0.86 12.65
CA GLY A 29 -2.93 -1.24 11.23
C GLY A 29 -1.66 -1.79 10.57
N ASN A 30 -0.53 -1.83 11.27
CA ASN A 30 0.76 -2.37 10.83
C ASN A 30 1.01 -3.82 11.28
N SER A 31 0.01 -4.50 11.83
CA SER A 31 0.09 -5.88 12.31
C SER A 31 -0.17 -6.90 11.20
N PHE A 32 0.58 -8.00 11.21
CA PHE A 32 0.35 -9.21 10.42
C PHE A 32 0.02 -10.35 11.37
N VAL A 33 -1.14 -10.96 11.20
CA VAL A 33 -1.60 -12.10 12.01
C VAL A 33 -1.70 -13.32 11.12
N LEU A 34 -1.06 -14.42 11.54
CA LEU A 34 -1.12 -15.73 10.90
C LEU A 34 -1.71 -16.72 11.92
N PRO A 35 -3.04 -16.92 11.93
CA PRO A 35 -3.71 -17.76 12.92
C PRO A 35 -3.18 -19.20 12.93
N GLU A 36 -2.91 -19.75 11.75
CA GLU A 36 -2.38 -21.10 11.60
C GLU A 36 -1.00 -21.29 12.25
N HIS A 37 -0.22 -20.22 12.38
CA HIS A 37 1.11 -20.25 12.99
C HIS A 37 1.11 -19.69 14.41
N ARG A 38 -0.06 -19.28 14.93
CA ARG A 38 -0.19 -18.48 16.16
C ARG A 38 0.85 -17.36 16.22
N LEU A 39 1.01 -16.64 15.12
CA LEU A 39 2.07 -15.65 14.93
C LEU A 39 1.48 -14.27 14.72
N VAL A 40 2.02 -13.27 15.44
CA VAL A 40 1.76 -11.86 15.18
C VAL A 40 3.07 -11.11 14.98
N TYR A 41 3.21 -10.50 13.81
CA TYR A 41 4.32 -9.58 13.50
C TYR A 41 3.82 -8.14 13.50
N MET A 42 4.39 -7.32 14.37
CA MET A 42 4.19 -5.88 14.42
C MET A 42 5.23 -5.19 13.54
N SER A 43 4.81 -4.75 12.35
CA SER A 43 5.74 -4.18 11.38
C SER A 43 6.13 -2.75 11.75
N THR A 44 7.37 -2.60 12.16
CA THR A 44 8.01 -1.29 12.34
C THR A 44 8.78 -0.90 11.07
N THR A 45 8.81 0.38 10.73
CA THR A 45 9.53 0.86 9.54
C THR A 45 11.05 0.83 9.79
N LYS A 46 11.82 0.44 8.78
CA LYS A 46 13.30 0.53 8.75
C LYS A 46 14.06 -0.38 9.73
N VAL A 47 13.40 -1.44 10.18
CA VAL A 47 13.93 -2.55 10.98
C VAL A 47 13.88 -3.87 10.20
N ALA A 48 14.49 -3.91 9.01
CA ALA A 48 14.40 -5.07 8.08
C ALA A 48 12.96 -5.47 7.70
N CYS A 49 12.01 -4.51 7.73
CA CYS A 49 10.60 -4.83 7.53
C CYS A 49 10.27 -5.34 6.12
N THR A 50 11.05 -5.03 5.10
CA THR A 50 10.89 -5.63 3.77
C THR A 50 11.14 -7.14 3.82
N SER A 51 12.27 -7.56 4.38
CA SER A 51 12.62 -8.99 4.55
C SER A 51 11.60 -9.73 5.42
N LEU A 52 11.19 -9.14 6.55
CA LEU A 52 10.20 -9.76 7.43
C LEU A 52 8.81 -9.88 6.79
N LYS A 53 8.43 -8.97 5.90
CA LYS A 53 7.17 -9.08 5.15
C LYS A 53 7.21 -10.18 4.11
N TRP A 54 8.36 -10.42 3.49
CA TRP A 54 8.55 -11.56 2.61
C TRP A 54 8.47 -12.88 3.39
N MET A 55 9.13 -12.95 4.55
CA MET A 55 9.02 -14.11 5.45
C MET A 55 7.57 -14.35 5.88
N VAL A 56 6.84 -13.31 6.25
CA VAL A 56 5.43 -13.43 6.61
C VAL A 56 4.55 -13.86 5.44
N ALA A 57 4.80 -13.34 4.23
CA ALA A 57 4.07 -13.78 3.04
C ALA A 57 4.31 -15.26 2.75
N ASP A 58 5.56 -15.70 2.86
CA ASP A 58 5.98 -17.07 2.64
C ASP A 58 5.38 -18.04 3.69
N LEU A 59 5.51 -17.71 4.98
CA LEU A 59 4.89 -18.48 6.07
C LEU A 59 3.36 -18.54 5.94
N ALA A 60 2.71 -17.46 5.49
CA ALA A 60 1.27 -17.46 5.29
C ALA A 60 0.82 -18.24 4.04
N GLY A 61 1.75 -18.76 3.22
CA GLY A 61 1.43 -19.45 1.98
C GLY A 61 0.89 -18.52 0.89
N GLU A 62 1.27 -17.24 0.92
CA GLU A 62 0.87 -16.28 -0.11
C GLU A 62 1.55 -16.59 -1.46
N ASP A 63 0.86 -16.26 -2.55
CA ASP A 63 1.49 -16.25 -3.87
C ASP A 63 2.52 -15.10 -3.97
N LEU A 64 3.80 -15.45 -3.81
CA LEU A 64 4.91 -14.51 -3.84
C LEU A 64 5.05 -13.79 -5.20
N ASP A 65 4.58 -14.39 -6.29
CA ASP A 65 4.70 -13.80 -7.63
C ASP A 65 3.71 -12.65 -7.84
N VAL A 66 2.56 -12.65 -7.14
CA VAL A 66 1.63 -11.50 -7.11
C VAL A 66 2.32 -10.25 -6.56
N PHE A 67 3.27 -10.41 -5.65
CA PHE A 67 4.07 -9.30 -5.17
C PHE A 67 5.13 -8.90 -6.20
N ARG A 68 5.92 -9.87 -6.70
CA ARG A 68 7.05 -9.62 -7.63
C ARG A 68 6.63 -8.94 -8.94
N ASN A 69 5.47 -9.32 -9.49
CA ASN A 69 5.01 -8.88 -10.81
C ASN A 69 4.24 -7.55 -10.79
N GLY A 70 4.09 -6.91 -9.64
CA GLY A 70 3.38 -5.64 -9.53
C GLY A 70 4.15 -4.48 -10.17
N SER A 71 3.59 -3.82 -11.21
CA SER A 71 4.12 -2.57 -11.73
C SER A 71 4.18 -1.50 -10.63
N SER A 72 5.34 -0.88 -10.47
CA SER A 72 5.66 -0.12 -9.27
C SER A 72 6.82 0.84 -9.53
N GLY A 73 6.67 2.12 -9.18
CA GLY A 73 7.79 3.08 -9.11
C GLY A 73 8.62 2.91 -7.84
N VAL A 74 9.03 1.68 -7.53
CA VAL A 74 9.95 1.35 -6.41
C VAL A 74 11.28 0.91 -6.98
N GLN A 75 12.33 1.02 -6.18
CA GLN A 75 13.71 0.81 -6.61
C GLN A 75 14.04 -0.65 -6.93
N SER A 76 13.37 -1.61 -6.29
CA SER A 76 13.62 -3.02 -6.48
C SER A 76 12.37 -3.88 -6.41
N ARG A 77 12.45 -5.08 -6.96
CA ARG A 77 11.35 -6.07 -6.88
C ARG A 77 11.04 -6.46 -5.44
N LEU A 78 12.00 -6.41 -4.51
CA LEU A 78 11.73 -6.72 -3.11
C LEU A 78 10.84 -5.67 -2.45
N MET A 79 10.89 -4.41 -2.91
CA MET A 79 10.08 -3.32 -2.37
C MET A 79 8.59 -3.42 -2.76
N THR A 80 8.21 -4.27 -3.71
CA THR A 80 6.81 -4.44 -4.11
C THR A 80 5.95 -5.12 -3.03
N ILE A 81 6.57 -5.78 -2.05
CA ILE A 81 5.87 -6.34 -0.87
C ILE A 81 5.11 -5.28 -0.06
N HIS A 82 5.48 -4.00 -0.21
CA HIS A 82 4.80 -2.88 0.42
C HIS A 82 3.54 -2.41 -0.34
N ARG A 83 3.24 -2.98 -1.52
CA ARG A 83 2.10 -2.56 -2.37
C ARG A 83 0.79 -3.18 -1.88
N GLY A 84 0.17 -2.49 -0.91
CA GLY A 84 -1.23 -2.65 -0.55
C GLY A 84 -1.51 -3.91 0.28
N ARG A 85 -2.16 -3.70 1.43
CA ARG A 85 -2.53 -4.77 2.36
C ARG A 85 -3.38 -5.87 1.72
N GLY A 86 -4.20 -5.52 0.72
CA GLY A 86 -5.11 -6.45 0.05
C GLY A 86 -4.44 -7.53 -0.80
N ARG A 87 -3.10 -7.50 -0.98
CA ARG A 87 -2.36 -8.60 -1.62
C ARG A 87 -2.10 -9.77 -0.67
N PHE A 88 -2.05 -9.52 0.64
CA PHE A 88 -2.03 -10.57 1.64
C PHE A 88 -3.45 -11.15 1.75
N LYS A 89 -3.63 -12.40 1.33
CA LYS A 89 -4.89 -13.13 1.33
C LYS A 89 -5.03 -14.03 2.56
N HIS A 90 -3.91 -14.57 3.03
CA HIS A 90 -3.81 -15.52 4.13
C HIS A 90 -3.35 -14.85 5.43
N ALA A 91 -2.55 -13.78 5.35
CA ALA A 91 -2.27 -12.94 6.51
C ALA A 91 -3.34 -11.86 6.71
N THR A 92 -3.82 -11.70 7.94
CA THR A 92 -4.76 -10.62 8.32
C THR A 92 -4.07 -9.55 9.18
N GLY A 93 -4.80 -8.54 9.63
CA GLY A 93 -4.34 -7.56 10.60
C GLY A 93 -5.20 -7.62 11.85
N LEU A 94 -4.62 -7.25 13.00
CA LEU A 94 -5.35 -7.19 14.28
C LEU A 94 -6.59 -6.30 14.16
N ASN A 95 -6.53 -5.21 13.38
CA ASN A 95 -7.64 -4.29 13.15
C ASN A 95 -8.81 -4.87 12.33
N LYS A 96 -8.75 -6.15 11.95
CA LYS A 96 -9.81 -6.89 11.27
C LYS A 96 -10.37 -8.05 12.10
N LEU A 97 -9.83 -8.26 13.31
CA LEU A 97 -10.26 -9.30 14.23
C LEU A 97 -11.31 -8.75 15.19
N THR A 98 -12.17 -9.62 15.72
CA THR A 98 -13.09 -9.25 16.80
C THR A 98 -12.33 -9.09 18.12
N ALA A 99 -12.94 -8.45 19.12
CA ALA A 99 -12.34 -8.29 20.45
C ALA A 99 -11.94 -9.65 21.05
N ALA A 100 -12.83 -10.64 21.03
CA ALA A 100 -12.55 -11.99 21.53
C ALA A 100 -11.36 -12.64 20.80
N GLN A 101 -11.26 -12.50 19.48
CA GLN A 101 -10.13 -13.04 18.72
C GLN A 101 -8.80 -12.36 19.08
N VAL A 102 -8.84 -11.08 19.43
CA VAL A 102 -7.67 -10.32 19.87
C VAL A 102 -7.27 -10.70 21.29
N GLU A 103 -8.22 -10.98 22.18
CA GLU A 103 -7.95 -11.45 23.55
C GLU A 103 -7.24 -12.80 23.58
N GLU A 104 -7.58 -13.69 22.64
CA GLU A 104 -6.91 -14.98 22.46
C GLU A 104 -5.43 -14.83 22.05
N ILE A 105 -5.03 -13.69 21.47
CA ILE A 105 -3.64 -13.44 21.05
C ILE A 105 -2.82 -13.01 22.27
N ALA A 106 -2.23 -14.00 22.92
CA ALA A 106 -1.33 -13.82 24.05
C ALA A 106 -0.30 -14.96 24.14
N ALA A 107 0.86 -14.68 24.73
CA ALA A 107 1.93 -15.66 24.87
C ALA A 107 1.48 -16.90 25.68
N GLU A 108 0.62 -16.69 26.68
CA GLU A 108 0.03 -17.73 27.53
C GLU A 108 -0.85 -18.69 26.73
N ASN A 109 -1.45 -18.21 25.63
CA ASN A 109 -2.26 -19.01 24.70
C ASN A 109 -1.40 -19.61 23.56
N GLY A 110 -0.08 -19.58 23.70
CA GLY A 110 0.87 -20.13 22.72
C GLY A 110 0.99 -19.28 21.46
N TRP A 111 0.74 -17.97 21.53
CA TRP A 111 1.05 -17.05 20.44
C TRP A 111 2.47 -16.50 20.54
N PHE A 112 3.12 -16.35 19.40
CA PHE A 112 4.37 -15.62 19.26
C PHE A 112 4.09 -14.23 18.68
N VAL A 113 4.01 -13.24 19.57
CA VAL A 113 3.77 -11.83 19.25
C VAL A 113 5.10 -11.10 19.30
N PHE A 114 5.56 -10.60 18.17
CA PHE A 114 6.90 -10.00 18.09
C PHE A 114 6.95 -8.70 17.28
N GLY A 115 7.94 -7.89 17.60
CA GLY A 115 8.33 -6.69 16.88
C GLY A 115 9.85 -6.56 16.86
N LEU A 116 10.37 -5.77 15.91
CA LEU A 116 11.79 -5.43 15.85
C LEU A 116 11.98 -3.92 16.01
N LEU A 117 13.10 -3.57 16.60
CA LEU A 117 13.60 -2.22 16.84
C LEU A 117 14.97 -2.04 16.20
N ARG A 118 15.33 -0.78 15.97
CA ARG A 118 16.67 -0.37 15.56
C ARG A 118 17.01 0.94 16.28
N ASP A 119 18.29 1.16 16.54
CA ASP A 119 18.76 2.42 17.09
C ASP A 119 18.26 3.62 16.24
N PRO A 120 17.72 4.68 16.87
CA PRO A 120 17.18 5.83 16.15
C PRO A 120 18.16 6.49 15.17
N TRP A 121 19.46 6.54 15.50
CA TRP A 121 20.50 7.09 14.64
C TRP A 121 20.57 6.39 13.28
N SER A 122 20.82 5.08 13.29
CA SER A 122 20.91 4.29 12.06
C SER A 122 19.56 4.17 11.35
N ARG A 123 18.45 4.19 12.10
CA ARG A 123 17.10 4.12 11.54
C ARG A 123 16.76 5.39 10.75
N LEU A 124 16.99 6.57 11.32
CA LEU A 124 16.78 7.86 10.64
C LEU A 124 17.70 7.98 9.42
N TRP A 125 18.98 7.63 9.58
CA TRP A 125 19.93 7.59 8.46
C TRP A 125 19.43 6.70 7.32
N SER A 126 18.96 5.49 7.62
CA SER A 126 18.36 4.60 6.63
C SER A 126 17.10 5.18 6.01
N ALA A 127 16.24 5.84 6.80
CA ALA A 127 15.02 6.50 6.35
C ALA A 127 15.35 7.58 5.32
N TRP A 128 16.17 8.55 5.72
CA TRP A 128 16.60 9.64 4.85
C TRP A 128 17.22 9.13 3.56
N GLN A 129 18.16 8.18 3.62
CA GLN A 129 18.79 7.65 2.42
C GLN A 129 17.76 7.07 1.43
N SER A 130 16.90 6.16 1.92
CA SER A 130 15.95 5.45 1.05
C SER A 130 14.80 6.30 0.51
N LYS A 131 14.56 7.47 1.12
CA LYS A 131 13.43 8.34 0.77
C LYS A 131 13.89 9.57 0.00
N PHE A 132 14.91 10.24 0.52
CA PHE A 132 15.40 11.52 0.03
C PHE A 132 16.67 11.37 -0.81
N LEU A 133 17.75 10.77 -0.28
CA LEU A 133 19.02 10.69 -1.02
C LEU A 133 18.85 9.98 -2.37
N VAL A 134 18.19 8.82 -2.36
CA VAL A 134 17.92 8.06 -3.59
C VAL A 134 16.65 8.53 -4.31
N ARG A 135 16.03 9.64 -3.90
CA ARG A 135 14.85 10.26 -4.54
C ARG A 135 13.72 9.29 -4.84
N HIS A 136 13.26 8.56 -3.83
CA HIS A 136 12.09 7.70 -4.01
C HIS A 136 10.91 8.53 -4.54
N HIS A 137 10.29 8.09 -5.66
CA HIS A 137 9.24 8.80 -6.41
C HIS A 137 8.31 9.67 -5.54
N ARG A 138 7.62 9.07 -4.57
CA ARG A 138 6.69 9.81 -3.69
C ARG A 138 7.34 11.02 -3.00
N TYR A 139 8.57 10.91 -2.51
CA TYR A 139 9.22 12.00 -1.79
C TYR A 139 9.73 13.06 -2.76
N ARG A 140 10.25 12.64 -3.91
CA ARG A 140 10.60 13.58 -4.98
C ARG A 140 9.40 14.41 -5.41
N THR A 141 8.27 13.78 -5.74
CA THR A 141 7.06 14.47 -6.20
C THR A 141 6.54 15.50 -5.18
N ASN A 142 6.66 15.24 -3.89
CA ASN A 142 6.10 16.13 -2.86
C ASN A 142 7.10 17.15 -2.32
N PHE A 143 8.40 16.88 -2.39
CA PHE A 143 9.41 17.64 -1.64
C PHE A 143 10.61 18.12 -2.45
N ALA A 144 10.65 17.93 -3.78
CA ALA A 144 11.82 18.30 -4.59
C ALA A 144 12.25 19.77 -4.43
N ASP A 145 11.29 20.68 -4.18
CA ASP A 145 11.55 22.12 -4.04
C ASP A 145 11.76 22.56 -2.58
N GLN A 146 11.82 21.61 -1.64
CA GLN A 146 11.96 21.92 -0.21
C GLN A 146 13.42 22.14 0.19
N PRO A 147 13.71 23.03 1.15
CA PRO A 147 15.09 23.37 1.54
C PRO A 147 15.86 22.18 2.15
N PHE A 148 15.15 21.19 2.69
CA PHE A 148 15.73 19.97 3.25
C PHE A 148 15.90 18.84 2.21
N PHE A 149 15.49 19.04 0.96
CA PHE A 149 15.62 18.02 -0.08
C PHE A 149 17.07 17.97 -0.58
N PRO A 150 17.71 16.79 -0.61
CA PRO A 150 19.13 16.70 -0.88
C PRO A 150 19.47 16.92 -2.37
N ARG A 151 20.68 17.43 -2.58
CA ARG A 151 21.34 17.50 -3.87
C ARG A 151 21.64 16.08 -4.39
N VAL A 152 21.95 15.98 -5.69
CA VAL A 152 22.66 14.79 -6.18
C VAL A 152 24.10 14.91 -5.66
N PRO A 153 24.61 13.96 -4.87
CA PRO A 153 25.91 14.12 -4.25
C PRO A 153 27.03 14.05 -5.28
N SER A 154 27.98 14.98 -5.21
CA SER A 154 29.21 14.99 -6.02
C SER A 154 30.45 14.63 -5.21
N LYS A 155 30.36 14.80 -3.89
CA LYS A 155 31.41 14.50 -2.90
C LYS A 155 30.78 14.10 -1.55
N ALA A 156 31.59 13.53 -0.66
CA ALA A 156 31.14 13.10 0.67
C ALA A 156 30.53 14.24 1.51
N SER A 157 31.10 15.45 1.43
CA SER A 157 30.62 16.60 2.22
C SER A 157 29.19 17.01 1.84
N ASP A 158 28.77 16.83 0.57
CA ASP A 158 27.40 17.14 0.14
C ASP A 158 26.38 16.31 0.93
N VAL A 159 26.67 15.01 1.11
CA VAL A 159 25.80 14.08 1.83
C VAL A 159 25.73 14.43 3.31
N VAL A 160 26.87 14.74 3.93
CA VAL A 160 26.94 15.15 5.34
C VAL A 160 26.17 16.45 5.57
N GLU A 161 26.39 17.46 4.74
CA GLU A 161 25.70 18.75 4.80
C GLU A 161 24.19 18.61 4.63
N ASP A 162 23.74 17.82 3.65
CA ASP A 162 22.31 17.67 3.35
C ASP A 162 21.59 16.83 4.41
N PHE A 163 22.24 15.80 4.99
CA PHE A 163 21.66 15.06 6.10
C PHE A 163 21.58 15.93 7.36
N ARG A 164 22.64 16.67 7.68
CA ARG A 164 22.63 17.62 8.81
C ARG A 164 21.48 18.62 8.66
N ARG A 165 21.34 19.25 7.49
CA ARG A 165 20.23 20.18 7.22
C ARG A 165 18.87 19.51 7.39
N PHE A 166 18.70 18.27 6.93
CA PHE A 166 17.46 17.53 7.11
C PHE A 166 17.12 17.29 8.59
N VAL A 167 18.12 16.97 9.42
CA VAL A 167 17.94 16.80 10.88
C VAL A 167 17.67 18.13 11.56
N GLU A 168 18.43 19.18 11.26
CA GLU A 168 18.26 20.52 11.82
C GLU A 168 16.87 21.10 11.52
N LEU A 169 16.38 20.92 10.29
CA LEU A 169 15.04 21.37 9.89
C LEU A 169 13.92 20.42 10.34
N HIS A 170 14.27 19.19 10.71
CA HIS A 170 13.37 18.16 11.26
C HIS A 170 11.95 18.16 10.64
N PRO A 171 11.82 18.15 9.29
CA PRO A 171 10.57 18.49 8.62
C PRO A 171 9.43 17.51 8.92
N TRP A 172 9.72 16.32 9.45
CA TRP A 172 8.72 15.36 9.88
C TRP A 172 7.99 15.74 11.17
N THR A 173 8.33 16.85 11.82
CA THR A 173 7.54 17.39 12.95
C THR A 173 6.55 18.46 12.50
N THR A 174 6.83 19.16 11.40
CA THR A 174 6.11 20.36 10.97
C THR A 174 5.37 20.20 9.64
N ASP A 175 5.95 19.52 8.65
CA ASP A 175 5.37 19.37 7.31
C ASP A 175 4.07 18.55 7.35
N PRO A 176 2.97 19.00 6.71
CA PRO A 176 1.67 18.32 6.77
C PRO A 176 1.66 16.87 6.29
N ILE A 177 2.55 16.50 5.37
CA ILE A 177 2.64 15.16 4.80
C ILE A 177 3.64 14.32 5.61
N LEU A 178 4.84 14.83 5.89
CA LEU A 178 5.89 14.09 6.62
C LEU A 178 5.54 13.88 8.09
N LYS A 179 4.76 14.76 8.71
CA LYS A 179 4.26 14.55 10.08
C LYS A 179 3.38 13.32 10.25
N ASN A 180 2.93 12.71 9.16
CA ASN A 180 2.19 11.45 9.16
C ASN A 180 2.99 10.29 8.57
N ASP A 181 4.29 10.49 8.33
CA ASP A 181 5.15 9.49 7.70
C ASP A 181 5.86 8.62 8.73
N ASN A 182 5.43 7.35 8.81
CA ASN A 182 5.93 6.38 9.76
C ASN A 182 7.44 6.09 9.63
N HIS A 183 8.11 6.49 8.55
CA HIS A 183 9.56 6.31 8.43
C HIS A 183 10.35 7.21 9.39
N PHE A 184 9.77 8.33 9.83
CA PHE A 184 10.44 9.35 10.64
C PHE A 184 9.86 9.48 12.06
N HIS A 185 8.75 8.84 12.38
CA HIS A 185 8.22 8.80 13.75
C HIS A 185 9.00 7.85 14.66
N THR A 186 8.85 8.05 15.97
CA THR A 186 9.29 7.11 17.01
C THR A 186 8.74 5.72 16.74
N GLN A 187 9.50 4.70 17.12
CA GLN A 187 9.10 3.30 17.00
C GLN A 187 8.05 2.96 18.04
N MET A 188 8.11 3.61 19.21
CA MET A 188 7.13 3.48 20.29
C MET A 188 5.70 3.75 19.85
N ARG A 189 5.49 4.78 19.01
CA ARG A 189 4.18 5.10 18.42
C ARG A 189 3.52 3.92 17.69
N TRP A 190 4.31 2.99 17.15
CA TRP A 190 3.83 1.87 16.33
C TRP A 190 3.93 0.52 17.03
N LEU A 191 4.92 0.34 17.90
CA LEU A 191 5.07 -0.87 18.68
C LEU A 191 4.11 -0.90 19.86
N LYS A 192 3.85 0.24 20.52
CA LYS A 192 2.95 0.33 21.67
C LYS A 192 3.15 -0.83 22.66
N PRO A 193 4.36 -1.03 23.21
CA PRO A 193 4.68 -2.19 24.05
C PRO A 193 3.80 -2.32 25.29
N ASP A 194 3.21 -1.23 25.76
CA ASP A 194 2.28 -1.23 26.90
C ASP A 194 0.85 -1.68 26.52
N GLU A 195 0.49 -1.65 25.22
CA GLU A 195 -0.82 -2.07 24.72
C GLU A 195 -0.78 -3.45 24.05
N ILE A 196 0.38 -3.90 23.58
CA ILE A 196 0.50 -5.15 22.83
C ILE A 196 1.19 -6.20 23.68
N PRO A 197 0.58 -7.40 23.87
CA PRO A 197 1.17 -8.47 24.67
C PRO A 197 2.28 -9.18 23.90
N TYR A 198 3.40 -8.50 23.69
CA TYR A 198 4.56 -9.07 23.02
C TYR A 198 5.10 -10.25 23.81
N SER A 199 5.29 -11.38 23.13
CA SER A 199 6.18 -12.43 23.60
C SER A 199 7.60 -11.87 23.71
N ARG A 200 8.03 -11.09 22.70
CA ARG A 200 9.33 -10.43 22.70
C ARG A 200 9.42 -9.28 21.68
N VAL A 201 10.13 -8.21 22.05
CA VAL A 201 10.59 -7.17 21.12
C VAL A 201 12.10 -7.27 20.99
N TYR A 202 12.59 -7.44 19.76
CA TYR A 202 14.00 -7.68 19.45
C TYR A 202 14.69 -6.40 18.98
N ASP A 203 15.97 -6.26 19.29
CA ASP A 203 16.84 -5.34 18.55
C ASP A 203 17.25 -5.98 17.22
N LEU A 204 17.38 -5.19 16.16
CA LEU A 204 17.82 -5.68 14.85
C LEU A 204 19.23 -6.31 14.90
N ARG A 205 20.08 -5.94 15.87
CA ARG A 205 21.39 -6.58 16.10
C ARG A 205 21.25 -8.01 16.63
N ASP A 206 20.13 -8.32 17.26
CA ASP A 206 19.79 -9.65 17.80
C ASP A 206 18.96 -10.47 16.80
N PHE A 207 19.08 -10.20 15.51
CA PHE A 207 18.27 -10.86 14.47
C PHE A 207 18.41 -12.38 14.49
N ARG A 208 19.59 -12.89 14.88
CA ARG A 208 19.82 -14.33 15.01
C ARG A 208 18.98 -14.93 16.14
N THR A 209 18.94 -14.29 17.30
CA THR A 209 18.09 -14.70 18.42
C THR A 209 16.63 -14.69 18.02
N PHE A 210 16.18 -13.66 17.29
CA PHE A 210 14.83 -13.64 16.72
C PHE A 210 14.53 -14.86 15.86
N THR A 211 15.42 -15.22 14.92
CA THR A 211 15.20 -16.39 14.05
C THR A 211 15.21 -17.70 14.83
N ASP A 212 16.10 -17.85 15.81
CA ASP A 212 16.18 -19.05 16.63
C ASP A 212 14.90 -19.24 17.49
N ASP A 213 14.38 -18.16 18.09
CA ASP A 213 13.13 -18.15 18.86
C ASP A 213 11.92 -18.45 17.96
N LEU A 214 11.89 -17.92 16.73
CA LEU A 214 10.83 -18.22 15.77
C LEU A 214 10.85 -19.69 15.33
N HIS A 215 12.03 -20.26 15.04
CA HIS A 215 12.16 -21.69 14.75
C HIS A 215 11.72 -22.57 15.93
N LEU A 216 12.07 -22.18 17.17
CA LEU A 216 11.60 -22.89 18.35
C LEU A 216 10.06 -22.89 18.44
N HIS A 217 9.44 -21.73 18.25
CA HIS A 217 7.98 -21.60 18.23
C HIS A 217 7.33 -22.47 17.15
N LEU A 218 7.82 -22.39 15.91
CA LEU A 218 7.27 -23.14 14.78
C LEU A 218 7.46 -24.66 14.94
N ARG A 219 8.58 -25.11 15.50
CA ARG A 219 8.80 -26.54 15.85
C ARG A 219 7.79 -27.04 16.86
N GLY A 220 7.48 -26.23 17.88
CA GLY A 220 6.45 -26.56 18.87
C GLY A 220 5.06 -26.78 18.27
N LEU A 221 4.80 -26.20 17.09
CA LEU A 221 3.55 -26.37 16.33
C LEU A 221 3.65 -27.45 15.23
N GLY A 222 4.81 -28.07 15.02
CA GLY A 222 5.06 -28.97 13.89
C GLY A 222 5.04 -28.26 12.53
N LYS A 223 5.34 -26.96 12.50
CA LYS A 223 5.29 -26.08 11.31
C LYS A 223 6.62 -25.42 11.00
N ASP A 224 7.72 -25.96 11.51
CA ASP A 224 9.04 -25.42 11.24
C ASP A 224 9.41 -25.59 9.76
N GLN A 225 9.97 -24.54 9.18
CA GLN A 225 10.41 -24.51 7.79
C GLN A 225 11.58 -23.53 7.64
N GLU A 226 12.29 -23.62 6.52
CA GLU A 226 13.27 -22.60 6.16
C GLU A 226 12.58 -21.24 5.98
N LEU A 227 13.12 -20.20 6.62
CA LEU A 227 12.55 -18.87 6.58
C LEU A 227 13.02 -18.11 5.34
N TYR A 228 12.10 -17.71 4.45
CA TYR A 228 12.42 -16.86 3.31
C TYR A 228 12.70 -15.40 3.74
N LEU A 229 13.99 -15.07 3.89
CA LEU A 229 14.47 -13.76 4.36
C LEU A 229 15.40 -13.10 3.33
N PRO A 230 14.88 -12.59 2.20
CA PRO A 230 15.72 -11.98 1.18
C PRO A 230 16.41 -10.72 1.71
N ARG A 231 17.68 -10.50 1.34
CA ARG A 231 18.42 -9.29 1.70
C ARG A 231 17.86 -8.09 0.93
N ALA A 232 17.15 -7.22 1.64
CA ALA A 232 16.52 -6.01 1.09
C ALA A 232 17.19 -4.70 1.56
N ASN A 233 18.40 -4.78 2.12
CA ASN A 233 19.12 -3.61 2.62
C ASN A 233 19.78 -2.84 1.47
N GLU A 234 19.06 -1.86 0.93
CA GLU A 234 19.45 -1.00 -0.20
C GLU A 234 19.82 0.42 0.27
N THR A 235 20.58 0.57 1.36
CA THR A 235 21.17 1.88 1.69
C THR A 235 22.47 2.03 0.90
N PRO A 236 22.58 3.01 -0.02
CA PRO A 236 23.76 3.13 -0.89
C PRO A 236 25.03 3.47 -0.11
N LEU A 237 24.91 4.14 1.05
CA LEU A 237 26.03 4.57 1.86
C LEU A 237 25.97 3.98 3.29
N PRO A 238 27.03 3.31 3.76
CA PRO A 238 27.19 2.99 5.18
C PRO A 238 27.29 4.29 5.99
N MET A 239 26.91 4.27 7.27
CA MET A 239 27.00 5.44 8.13
C MET A 239 28.46 5.77 8.47
N THR A 240 28.84 7.04 8.52
CA THR A 240 30.16 7.49 9.01
C THR A 240 29.98 8.23 10.33
N ARG A 241 31.06 8.39 11.12
CA ARG A 241 30.99 9.22 12.34
C ARG A 241 30.72 10.70 12.02
N GLU A 242 31.23 11.18 10.89
CA GLU A 242 31.05 12.56 10.43
C GLU A 242 29.57 12.92 10.19
N VAL A 243 28.77 11.98 9.69
CA VAL A 243 27.30 12.15 9.52
C VAL A 243 26.60 12.46 10.84
N MET A 244 27.13 11.96 11.96
CA MET A 244 26.56 12.16 13.30
C MET A 244 27.21 13.31 14.06
N ALA A 245 28.24 13.96 13.50
CA ALA A 245 28.94 15.06 14.13
C ALA A 245 28.18 16.40 14.01
N GLY A 246 28.64 17.41 14.75
CA GLY A 246 28.08 18.76 14.69
C GLY A 246 26.67 18.87 15.29
N GLY A 247 26.40 18.16 16.39
CA GLY A 247 25.13 18.19 17.11
C GLY A 247 24.03 17.29 16.52
N VAL A 248 24.29 16.61 15.40
CA VAL A 248 23.30 15.74 14.74
C VAL A 248 22.91 14.57 15.63
N LYS A 249 23.88 13.92 16.28
CA LYS A 249 23.63 12.82 17.23
C LYS A 249 22.69 13.26 18.35
N GLU A 250 22.99 14.38 18.99
CA GLU A 250 22.23 14.93 20.12
C GLU A 250 20.82 15.35 19.70
N ALA A 251 20.69 15.98 18.52
CA ALA A 251 19.38 16.34 17.96
C ALA A 251 18.51 15.09 17.70
N ILE A 252 19.10 13.99 17.23
CA ILE A 252 18.37 12.72 17.04
C ILE A 252 17.96 12.13 18.40
N GLU A 253 18.83 12.18 19.41
CA GLU A 253 18.49 11.73 20.77
C GLU A 253 17.29 12.48 21.34
N GLU A 254 17.24 13.80 21.15
CA GLU A 254 16.11 14.63 21.57
C GLU A 254 14.83 14.31 20.77
N LEU A 255 14.91 14.30 19.44
CA LEU A 255 13.75 14.06 18.55
C LEU A 255 13.16 12.64 18.71
N TYR A 256 13.96 11.68 19.16
CA TYR A 256 13.56 10.29 19.43
C TYR A 256 13.64 9.92 20.91
N ALA A 257 13.51 10.90 21.82
CA ALA A 257 13.63 10.69 23.26
C ALA A 257 12.73 9.57 23.79
N GLU A 258 11.54 9.38 23.22
CA GLU A 258 10.61 8.28 23.57
C GLU A 258 11.22 6.89 23.30
N ASP A 259 11.88 6.71 22.15
CA ASP A 259 12.55 5.46 21.81
C ASP A 259 13.73 5.20 22.77
N PHE A 260 14.51 6.25 23.09
CA PHE A 260 15.65 6.14 24.02
C PHE A 260 15.20 5.91 25.47
N ALA A 261 14.11 6.51 25.92
CA ALA A 261 13.55 6.25 27.24
C ALA A 261 13.13 4.78 27.40
N ALA A 262 12.49 4.22 26.37
CA ALA A 262 12.00 2.84 26.42
C ALA A 262 13.11 1.78 26.22
N TYR A 263 14.02 2.01 25.26
CA TYR A 263 14.97 0.99 24.81
C TYR A 263 16.43 1.46 24.72
N GLY A 264 16.74 2.69 25.17
CA GLY A 264 18.08 3.27 25.09
C GLY A 264 19.17 2.44 25.79
N HIS A 265 18.83 1.72 26.86
CA HIS A 265 19.75 0.79 27.54
C HIS A 265 20.28 -0.33 26.62
N ARG A 266 19.60 -0.61 25.50
CA ARG A 266 20.04 -1.59 24.51
C ARG A 266 21.03 -0.98 23.53
N TRP A 267 21.02 0.34 23.35
CA TRP A 267 21.81 1.02 22.33
C TRP A 267 23.05 1.66 22.94
N ASP A 268 24.16 1.46 22.24
CA ASP A 268 25.44 2.07 22.57
C ASP A 268 25.99 2.64 21.28
N PHE A 269 26.12 3.98 21.24
CA PHE A 269 26.58 4.70 20.07
C PHE A 269 27.97 4.24 19.64
N GLU A 270 28.84 3.90 20.59
CA GLU A 270 30.21 3.47 20.30
C GLU A 270 30.29 2.06 19.71
N ARG A 271 29.21 1.28 19.83
CA ARG A 271 29.09 -0.06 19.22
C ARG A 271 28.39 -0.03 17.85
N LEU A 272 28.03 1.14 17.34
CA LEU A 272 27.47 1.24 16.00
C LEU A 272 28.52 0.91 14.94
N LYS A 273 28.05 0.28 13.85
CA LYS A 273 28.89 -0.05 12.70
C LYS A 273 29.02 1.18 11.80
N PHE A 274 30.17 1.85 11.86
CA PHE A 274 30.54 2.93 10.97
C PHE A 274 31.44 2.42 9.84
N ALA A 275 31.43 3.11 8.69
CA ALA A 275 32.49 2.97 7.70
C ALA A 275 33.78 3.59 8.27
N PRO A 276 34.85 2.80 8.46
CA PRO A 276 36.04 3.23 9.19
C PRO A 276 36.78 4.37 8.46
N ASP A 277 36.85 4.29 7.13
CA ASP A 277 37.62 5.22 6.29
C ASP A 277 36.72 6.24 5.58
N GLY A 278 35.48 6.42 6.04
CA GLY A 278 34.50 7.28 5.38
C GLY A 278 33.98 6.70 4.05
N TRP A 279 33.73 7.58 3.07
CA TRP A 279 33.30 7.21 1.73
C TRP A 279 34.35 7.63 0.71
N ASN A 280 34.74 6.71 -0.17
CA ASN A 280 35.53 7.02 -1.35
C ASN A 280 34.65 7.59 -2.47
N ASP A 281 35.29 8.09 -3.52
CA ASP A 281 34.59 8.68 -4.67
C ASP A 281 33.66 7.67 -5.35
N ASP A 282 34.03 6.38 -5.41
CA ASP A 282 33.18 5.32 -5.97
C ASP A 282 31.87 5.14 -5.20
N ALA A 283 31.90 5.20 -3.86
CA ALA A 283 30.70 5.09 -3.04
C ALA A 283 29.77 6.30 -3.28
N ILE A 284 30.33 7.49 -3.43
CA ILE A 284 29.57 8.70 -3.75
C ILE A 284 28.99 8.64 -5.15
N ALA A 285 29.79 8.26 -6.15
CA ALA A 285 29.35 8.06 -7.52
C ALA A 285 28.23 7.01 -7.61
N HIS A 286 28.33 5.92 -6.84
CA HIS A 286 27.30 4.91 -6.74
C HIS A 286 26.01 5.45 -6.11
N ALA A 287 26.10 6.25 -5.04
CA ALA A 287 24.93 6.91 -4.46
C ALA A 287 24.26 7.87 -5.46
N ALA A 288 25.04 8.69 -6.16
CA ALA A 288 24.56 9.59 -7.21
C ALA A 288 23.89 8.82 -8.37
N TYR A 289 24.47 7.69 -8.78
CA TYR A 289 23.88 6.81 -9.77
C TYR A 289 22.49 6.31 -9.34
N HIS A 290 22.33 5.85 -8.08
CA HIS A 290 21.02 5.43 -7.56
C HIS A 290 20.01 6.58 -7.53
N THR A 291 20.46 7.80 -7.19
CA THR A 291 19.63 9.00 -7.25
C THR A 291 19.09 9.24 -8.66
N VAL A 292 19.96 9.22 -9.68
CA VAL A 292 19.57 9.45 -11.09
C VAL A 292 18.75 8.29 -11.65
N ALA A 293 19.08 7.04 -11.31
CA ALA A 293 18.34 5.86 -11.73
C ALA A 293 16.89 5.88 -11.22
N ASN A 294 16.67 6.31 -9.97
CA ASN A 294 15.33 6.44 -9.42
C ASN A 294 14.54 7.61 -10.01
N ASP A 295 15.22 8.68 -10.41
CA ASP A 295 14.60 9.75 -11.17
C ASP A 295 14.06 9.24 -12.52
N TRP A 296 14.78 8.31 -13.16
CA TRP A 296 14.33 7.65 -14.38
C TRP A 296 13.21 6.64 -14.13
N ILE A 297 13.29 5.84 -13.06
CA ILE A 297 12.21 4.92 -12.66
C ILE A 297 10.91 5.69 -12.42
N ASP A 298 10.97 6.86 -11.78
CA ASP A 298 9.83 7.74 -11.60
C ASP A 298 9.24 8.19 -12.95
N GLN A 299 10.09 8.70 -13.85
CA GLN A 299 9.67 9.13 -15.18
C GLN A 299 8.97 7.99 -15.95
N VAL A 300 9.58 6.81 -16.02
CA VAL A 300 9.01 5.62 -16.68
C VAL A 300 7.69 5.21 -16.03
N ASN A 301 7.62 5.19 -14.70
CA ASN A 301 6.39 4.84 -13.98
C ASN A 301 5.25 5.85 -14.24
N THR A 302 5.56 7.14 -14.25
CA THR A 302 4.63 8.23 -14.50
C THR A 302 4.12 8.20 -15.94
N THR A 303 5.02 8.12 -16.91
CA THR A 303 4.66 7.96 -18.33
C THR A 303 3.82 6.70 -18.51
N GLY A 304 4.24 5.55 -17.98
CA GLY A 304 3.48 4.30 -18.07
C GLY A 304 2.08 4.38 -17.44
N LYS A 305 1.89 5.18 -16.39
CA LYS A 305 0.57 5.45 -15.80
C LYS A 305 -0.30 6.25 -16.78
N GLN A 306 0.23 7.32 -17.38
CA GLN A 306 -0.49 8.12 -18.38
C GLN A 306 -0.98 7.26 -19.55
N TRP A 307 -0.11 6.42 -20.11
CA TRP A 307 -0.49 5.49 -21.20
C TRP A 307 -1.61 4.51 -20.79
N ARG A 308 -1.60 4.02 -19.54
CA ARG A 308 -2.67 3.15 -19.04
C ARG A 308 -4.00 3.90 -18.91
N ASP A 309 -3.96 5.12 -18.38
CA ASP A 309 -5.14 5.96 -18.19
C ASP A 309 -5.77 6.33 -19.55
N GLU A 310 -4.94 6.68 -20.53
CA GLU A 310 -5.36 6.94 -21.92
C GLU A 310 -5.95 5.70 -22.59
N ARG A 311 -5.25 4.55 -22.51
CA ARG A 311 -5.76 3.27 -23.02
C ARG A 311 -7.12 2.93 -22.42
N ASP A 312 -7.28 3.13 -21.12
CA ASP A 312 -8.52 2.81 -20.43
C ASP A 312 -9.64 3.80 -20.79
N ALA A 313 -9.31 5.08 -21.00
CA ALA A 313 -10.24 6.07 -21.55
C ALA A 313 -10.71 5.69 -22.97
N VAL A 314 -9.80 5.29 -23.85
CA VAL A 314 -10.12 4.80 -25.20
C VAL A 314 -10.99 3.55 -25.13
N ARG A 315 -10.66 2.58 -24.26
CA ARG A 315 -11.49 1.37 -24.04
C ARG A 315 -12.88 1.71 -23.54
N ARG A 316 -13.04 2.71 -22.66
CA ARG A 316 -14.35 3.19 -22.20
C ARG A 316 -15.14 3.81 -23.36
N LYS A 317 -14.53 4.70 -24.15
CA LYS A 317 -15.15 5.31 -25.35
C LYS A 317 -15.58 4.24 -26.36
N HIS A 318 -14.72 3.27 -26.65
CA HIS A 318 -15.03 2.16 -27.57
C HIS A 318 -16.21 1.31 -27.06
N ARG A 319 -16.25 0.97 -25.75
CA ARG A 319 -17.38 0.26 -25.15
C ARG A 319 -18.69 1.06 -25.26
N GLN A 320 -18.65 2.37 -25.04
CA GLN A 320 -19.81 3.24 -25.21
C GLN A 320 -20.27 3.32 -26.68
N ALA A 321 -19.35 3.46 -27.63
CA ALA A 321 -19.63 3.47 -29.06
C ALA A 321 -20.29 2.16 -29.52
N ARG A 322 -19.76 1.00 -29.12
CA ARG A 322 -20.37 -0.31 -29.40
C ARG A 322 -21.78 -0.44 -28.82
N LYS A 323 -22.00 0.04 -27.59
CA LYS A 323 -23.34 0.04 -26.97
C LYS A 323 -24.31 0.95 -27.74
N ARG A 324 -23.85 2.11 -28.23
CA ARG A 324 -24.64 3.02 -29.07
C ARG A 324 -24.98 2.39 -30.43
N LEU A 325 -24.01 1.77 -31.09
CA LEU A 325 -24.21 1.08 -32.36
C LEU A 325 -25.27 -0.02 -32.24
N ARG A 326 -25.15 -0.91 -31.25
CA ARG A 326 -26.16 -1.95 -30.97
C ARG A 326 -27.57 -1.40 -30.76
N ARG A 327 -27.70 -0.24 -30.11
CA ARG A 327 -29.00 0.43 -29.91
C ARG A 327 -29.57 0.98 -31.22
N LEU A 328 -28.71 1.53 -32.08
CA LEU A 328 -29.10 2.03 -33.40
C LEU A 328 -29.50 0.89 -34.33
N GLU A 329 -28.74 -0.21 -34.35
CA GLU A 329 -29.07 -1.43 -35.10
C GLU A 329 -30.42 -1.99 -34.65
N ALA A 330 -30.64 -2.17 -33.35
CA ALA A 330 -31.93 -2.64 -32.82
C ALA A 330 -33.08 -1.68 -33.15
N ARG A 331 -32.83 -0.37 -33.23
CA ARG A 331 -33.83 0.62 -33.66
C ARG A 331 -34.11 0.50 -35.17
N ALA A 332 -33.08 0.35 -35.98
CA ALA A 332 -33.20 0.20 -37.42
C ALA A 332 -33.99 -1.08 -37.78
N GLU A 333 -33.71 -2.20 -37.11
CA GLU A 333 -34.45 -3.46 -37.32
C GLU A 333 -35.93 -3.34 -36.90
N ARG A 334 -36.24 -2.65 -35.79
CA ARG A 334 -37.63 -2.34 -35.43
C ARG A 334 -38.33 -1.51 -36.51
N LEU A 335 -37.68 -0.44 -36.98
CA LEU A 335 -38.25 0.42 -38.03
C LEU A 335 -38.46 -0.34 -39.35
N LYS A 336 -37.55 -1.24 -39.73
CA LYS A 336 -37.73 -2.12 -40.89
C LYS A 336 -38.94 -3.04 -40.72
N ALA A 337 -39.09 -3.67 -39.55
CA ALA A 337 -40.22 -4.55 -39.25
C ALA A 337 -41.56 -3.78 -39.26
N ASP A 338 -41.59 -2.57 -38.69
CA ASP A 338 -42.78 -1.71 -38.70
C ASP A 338 -43.16 -1.30 -40.13
N ASN A 339 -42.18 -0.93 -40.96
CA ASN A 339 -42.42 -0.57 -42.35
C ASN A 339 -42.95 -1.75 -43.19
N GLN A 340 -42.44 -2.97 -42.96
CA GLN A 340 -42.97 -4.18 -43.62
C GLN A 340 -44.43 -4.47 -43.23
N ARG A 341 -44.80 -4.25 -41.96
CA ARG A 341 -46.19 -4.39 -41.49
C ARG A 341 -47.12 -3.38 -42.16
N LEU A 342 -46.68 -2.13 -42.30
CA LEU A 342 -47.45 -1.07 -42.96
C LEU A 342 -47.56 -1.29 -44.48
N GLY A 343 -46.47 -1.73 -45.13
CA GLY A 343 -46.43 -2.04 -46.55
C GLY A 343 -47.26 -3.25 -46.97
N GLY A 344 -47.47 -4.23 -46.07
CA GLY A 344 -48.39 -5.35 -46.32
C GLY A 344 -49.88 -4.98 -46.30
N GLY A 345 -50.25 -3.81 -45.73
CA GLY A 345 -51.64 -3.36 -45.60
C GLY A 345 -52.19 -2.63 -46.82
N THR A 346 -51.34 -2.11 -47.71
CA THR A 346 -51.78 -1.37 -48.90
C THR A 346 -52.36 -2.27 -49.99
N GLY A 347 -52.02 -3.56 -50.00
CA GLY A 347 -52.63 -4.57 -50.88
C GLY A 347 -54.11 -4.87 -50.56
N SER A 348 -54.58 -4.61 -49.34
CA SER A 348 -55.98 -4.84 -48.94
C SER A 348 -56.88 -3.61 -49.11
N LEU A 349 -56.32 -2.40 -49.05
CA LEU A 349 -57.08 -1.15 -49.21
C LEU A 349 -57.43 -0.83 -50.67
N ALA A 350 -56.62 -1.28 -51.64
CA ALA A 350 -56.97 -1.15 -53.06
C ALA A 350 -58.23 -1.96 -53.45
N GLY A 351 -58.58 -3.01 -52.70
CA GLY A 351 -59.80 -3.79 -52.91
C GLY A 351 -61.08 -3.15 -52.35
N ARG A 352 -60.98 -2.16 -51.44
CA ARG A 352 -62.16 -1.53 -50.79
C ARG A 352 -62.54 -0.16 -51.36
N VAL A 353 -61.65 0.53 -52.07
CA VAL A 353 -61.95 1.86 -52.64
C VAL A 353 -62.80 1.77 -53.93
N VAL A 354 -62.91 0.61 -54.57
CA VAL A 354 -63.83 0.41 -55.72
C VAL A 354 -65.31 0.26 -55.28
N GLY A 355 -65.60 0.05 -54.00
CA GLY A 355 -66.96 -0.23 -53.51
C GLY A 355 -67.80 0.95 -53.02
N ALA A 356 -67.21 2.14 -52.79
CA ALA A 356 -67.86 3.20 -52.01
C ALA A 356 -68.20 4.49 -52.80
N ALA A 357 -68.31 4.41 -54.12
CA ALA A 357 -68.76 5.51 -54.97
C ALA A 357 -70.25 5.36 -55.38
N ARG A 358 -71.15 5.24 -54.41
CA ARG A 358 -72.59 5.48 -54.63
C ARG A 358 -73.19 6.22 -53.44
N HIS A 359 -73.77 7.37 -53.75
CA HIS A 359 -74.57 8.30 -52.93
C HIS A 359 -73.86 9.47 -52.22
N PRO A 360 -73.96 10.69 -52.80
CA PRO A 360 -73.81 11.94 -52.08
C PRO A 360 -75.18 12.53 -51.70
N ARG A 361 -75.38 12.85 -50.42
CA ARG A 361 -76.32 13.88 -49.89
C ARG A 361 -75.70 14.41 -48.61
N ALA A 362 -75.15 15.63 -48.61
CA ALA A 362 -75.85 16.91 -48.37
C ALA A 362 -76.30 17.08 -46.91
N ALA A 363 -75.54 17.87 -46.14
CA ALA A 363 -76.07 18.84 -45.18
C ALA A 363 -74.94 19.73 -44.66
N ALA A 364 -75.13 21.03 -44.85
CA ALA A 364 -74.33 22.11 -44.32
C ALA A 364 -74.61 22.36 -42.84
N GLY A 365 -73.68 22.98 -42.11
CA GLY A 365 -74.04 23.78 -40.94
C GLY A 365 -72.99 23.94 -39.84
N LYS A 366 -72.59 25.22 -39.67
CA LYS A 366 -72.17 25.89 -38.41
C LYS A 366 -70.77 25.57 -37.86
N VAL A 367 -69.82 26.51 -37.93
CA VAL A 367 -69.63 27.78 -37.17
C VAL A 367 -68.80 27.57 -35.89
N ALA A 368 -67.56 28.09 -36.00
CA ALA A 368 -66.78 28.89 -35.05
C ALA A 368 -66.25 28.34 -33.71
N ARG A 369 -64.97 28.74 -33.52
CA ARG A 369 -64.31 29.24 -32.28
C ARG A 369 -63.89 28.20 -31.22
N ARG A 370 -62.57 28.06 -31.04
CA ARG A 370 -61.81 28.79 -30.00
C ARG A 370 -60.29 28.56 -30.14
N LEU A 371 -59.56 29.67 -30.11
CA LEU A 371 -58.13 29.80 -29.82
C LEU A 371 -57.97 30.22 -28.35
N ARG A 372 -56.71 30.11 -27.88
CA ARG A 372 -56.16 30.40 -26.54
C ARG A 372 -56.21 29.18 -25.62
N GLY A 373 -55.16 28.84 -24.90
CA GLY A 373 -53.89 29.50 -24.62
C GLY A 373 -53.23 28.73 -23.49
#